data_AF-A0A2R8BCS3-F1
#
_entry.id   AF-A0A2R8BCS3-F1
#
_cell.length_a   1.000
_cell.length_b   1.000
_cell.length_c   1.000
_cell.angle_alpha   90.00
_cell.angle_beta   90.00
_cell.angle_gamma   90.00
#
_symmetry.space_group_name_H-M   'P 1'
#
loop_
_entity.id
_entity.type
_entity.pdbx_description
1 polymer ?
#
loop_
_entity_poly.entity_id
_entity_poly.type
_entity_poly.pdbx_seq_one_letter_code
_entity_poly.pdbx_strand_id
1 'polypeptide(L)'
;MSRTNSAHHYGSVTKTFHWLTALLILTLIPLGIIANKLPYETSEQLAQKAWLFSLHKTLGVTVFFVALARIAWAVTQTKPAGLHPDRKAESWLAETVHWLLYGSLLLVPLSGWIHHASTTGFAPIWWPFGQNLPLVAKSEDTAALFAGLHIVFERVLAAALILHVAGALKHHFVDKDATLKRMWFGTTHTPDATGTHKHGLPFVTAVAAWGIAIAIGSSIGVFAKHGDAIAQVALEQVESDWTVETGTVAIEITQFGNVVEGKFADWTADIDYDPATAKGTTTVTIAVPSLTLGSVTDQAMGHDFFDATTFPTAIFQADLERIVDGHLATGTLTIRDKTVPVEMPFNLSIDDGLATVNGQIELNRQDFGIGDNMADESSLLFNVKVKVELTARQN
;
A
#
# COMPACT_ATOMS: atom_id res chain seq x y z
N MET A 1 1.87 -43.30 9.73
CA MET A 1 0.59 -42.72 9.24
C MET A 1 0.64 -42.63 7.72
N SER A 2 -0.48 -42.86 7.03
CA SER A 2 -0.55 -42.69 5.57
C SER A 2 -0.23 -41.25 5.18
N ARG A 3 0.55 -41.04 4.12
CA ARG A 3 0.84 -39.70 3.57
C ARG A 3 -0.34 -39.14 2.78
N THR A 4 -1.05 -40.00 2.07
CA THR A 4 -2.19 -39.67 1.19
C THR A 4 -3.53 -39.89 1.89
N ASN A 5 -4.57 -39.25 1.35
CA ASN A 5 -5.94 -39.47 1.80
C ASN A 5 -6.48 -40.84 1.37
N SER A 6 -7.47 -41.32 2.11
CA SER A 6 -8.33 -42.44 1.71
C SER A 6 -9.79 -42.00 1.74
N ALA A 7 -10.72 -42.91 1.41
CA ALA A 7 -12.15 -42.63 1.54
C ALA A 7 -12.58 -42.32 2.98
N HIS A 8 -11.80 -42.78 3.99
CA HIS A 8 -12.18 -42.74 5.39
C HIS A 8 -11.38 -41.72 6.22
N HIS A 9 -10.12 -41.43 5.83
CA HIS A 9 -9.25 -40.54 6.61
C HIS A 9 -8.40 -39.61 5.75
N TYR A 10 -8.04 -38.45 6.32
CA TYR A 10 -7.03 -37.56 5.76
C TYR A 10 -5.62 -38.11 5.99
N GLY A 11 -4.75 -37.97 4.99
CA GLY A 11 -3.33 -38.30 5.09
C GLY A 11 -2.54 -37.26 5.90
N SER A 12 -1.34 -37.63 6.34
CA SER A 12 -0.49 -36.76 7.14
C SER A 12 -0.11 -35.47 6.40
N VAL A 13 0.10 -35.52 5.08
CA VAL A 13 0.45 -34.33 4.28
C VAL A 13 -0.68 -33.30 4.28
N THR A 14 -1.92 -33.74 4.09
CA THR A 14 -3.10 -32.86 4.16
C THR A 14 -3.27 -32.24 5.54
N LYS A 15 -3.07 -33.02 6.61
CA LYS A 15 -3.11 -32.53 8.00
C LYS A 15 -2.01 -31.50 8.26
N THR A 16 -0.78 -31.77 7.81
CA THR A 16 0.35 -30.83 7.92
C THR A 16 0.05 -29.53 7.20
N PHE A 17 -0.40 -29.57 5.94
CA PHE A 17 -0.79 -28.35 5.23
C PHE A 17 -1.89 -27.58 5.97
N HIS A 18 -2.92 -28.26 6.46
CA HIS A 18 -3.99 -27.61 7.21
C HIS A 18 -3.47 -26.89 8.46
N TRP A 19 -2.74 -27.58 9.33
CA TRP A 19 -2.25 -27.00 10.59
C TRP A 19 -1.14 -25.96 10.38
N LEU A 20 -0.30 -26.13 9.35
CA LEU A 20 0.67 -25.10 8.95
C LEU A 20 -0.05 -23.84 8.49
N THR A 21 -1.05 -23.97 7.60
CA THR A 21 -1.88 -22.82 7.19
C THR A 21 -2.57 -22.18 8.40
N ALA A 22 -3.16 -22.98 9.28
CA ALA A 22 -3.86 -22.47 10.47
C ALA A 22 -2.91 -21.67 11.38
N LEU A 23 -1.71 -22.20 11.65
CA LEU A 23 -0.69 -21.51 12.44
C LEU A 23 -0.32 -20.17 11.80
N LEU A 24 0.00 -20.17 10.50
CA LEU A 24 0.40 -18.95 9.78
C LEU A 24 -0.70 -17.89 9.78
N ILE A 25 -1.96 -18.28 9.52
CA ILE A 25 -3.11 -17.34 9.52
C ILE A 25 -3.35 -16.78 10.92
N LEU A 26 -3.31 -17.63 11.96
CA LEU A 26 -3.49 -17.20 13.35
C LEU A 26 -2.35 -16.30 13.84
N THR A 27 -1.16 -16.38 13.25
CA THR A 27 -0.06 -15.43 13.47
C THR A 27 -0.27 -14.13 12.71
N LEU A 28 -0.67 -14.20 11.43
CA LEU A 28 -0.80 -13.04 10.55
C LEU A 28 -1.90 -12.06 10.98
N ILE A 29 -3.04 -12.57 11.45
CA ILE A 29 -4.18 -11.72 11.88
C ILE A 29 -3.77 -10.74 12.98
N PRO A 30 -3.28 -11.18 14.17
CA PRO A 30 -2.87 -10.25 15.21
C PRO A 30 -1.66 -9.41 14.76
N LEU A 31 -0.72 -9.98 14.01
CA LEU A 31 0.44 -9.24 13.51
C LEU A 31 0.02 -8.05 12.63
N GLY A 32 -0.93 -8.24 11.71
CA GLY A 32 -1.47 -7.18 10.86
C GLY A 32 -2.19 -6.10 11.67
N ILE A 33 -3.02 -6.51 12.64
CA ILE A 33 -3.74 -5.58 13.54
C ILE A 33 -2.76 -4.73 14.37
N ILE A 34 -1.73 -5.37 14.93
CA ILE A 34 -0.71 -4.68 15.74
C ILE A 34 0.09 -3.71 14.87
N ALA A 35 0.60 -4.17 13.72
CA ALA A 35 1.38 -3.35 12.80
C ALA A 35 0.59 -2.11 12.33
N ASN A 36 -0.69 -2.29 11.99
CA ASN A 36 -1.54 -1.19 11.56
C ASN A 36 -1.74 -0.12 12.65
N LYS A 37 -1.94 -0.55 13.89
CA LYS A 37 -2.18 0.31 15.06
C LYS A 37 -0.93 0.95 15.67
N LEU A 38 0.27 0.51 15.30
CA LEU A 38 1.49 1.12 15.81
C LEU A 38 1.60 2.59 15.38
N PRO A 39 2.06 3.48 16.26
CA PRO A 39 2.37 4.85 15.89
C PRO A 39 3.57 4.89 14.92
N TYR A 40 3.79 6.03 14.29
CA TYR A 40 4.87 6.28 13.35
C TYR A 40 5.31 7.75 13.42
N GLU A 41 5.24 8.34 14.61
CA GLU A 41 5.57 9.75 14.84
C GLU A 41 7.08 9.90 15.04
N THR A 42 7.78 8.91 15.58
CA THR A 42 9.25 8.96 15.73
C THR A 42 9.97 7.97 14.83
N SER A 43 11.27 8.18 14.59
CA SER A 43 12.10 7.24 13.83
C SER A 43 12.02 5.81 14.37
N GLU A 44 12.06 5.65 15.70
CA GLU A 44 11.99 4.35 16.37
C GLU A 44 10.63 3.66 16.12
N GLN A 45 9.54 4.40 16.28
CA GLN A 45 8.18 3.90 16.04
C GLN A 45 8.00 3.52 14.57
N LEU A 46 8.46 4.37 13.65
CA LEU A 46 8.42 4.14 12.22
C LEU A 46 9.21 2.86 11.85
N ALA A 47 10.41 2.69 12.39
CA ALA A 47 11.23 1.49 12.19
C ALA A 47 10.54 0.22 12.72
N GLN A 48 9.94 0.28 13.91
CA GLN A 48 9.20 -0.84 14.50
C GLN A 48 7.97 -1.20 13.66
N LYS A 49 7.21 -0.20 13.20
CA LYS A 49 6.05 -0.38 12.31
C LYS A 49 6.50 -1.02 11.00
N ALA A 50 7.54 -0.50 10.36
CA ALA A 50 8.09 -1.04 9.12
C ALA A 50 8.57 -2.50 9.28
N TRP A 51 9.19 -2.84 10.41
CA TRP A 51 9.63 -4.20 10.70
C TRP A 51 8.46 -5.18 10.81
N LEU A 52 7.40 -4.84 11.57
CA LEU A 52 6.23 -5.71 11.69
C LEU A 52 5.48 -5.87 10.36
N PHE A 53 5.39 -4.81 9.55
CA PHE A 53 4.82 -4.91 8.21
C PHE A 53 5.67 -5.77 7.28
N SER A 54 6.99 -5.68 7.37
CA SER A 54 7.90 -6.52 6.58
C SER A 54 7.73 -8.00 6.95
N LEU A 55 7.64 -8.31 8.25
CA LEU A 55 7.33 -9.65 8.75
C LEU A 55 5.95 -10.13 8.26
N HIS A 56 4.92 -9.29 8.38
CA HIS A 56 3.55 -9.61 7.93
C HIS A 56 3.50 -9.91 6.44
N LYS A 57 4.10 -9.06 5.59
CA LYS A 57 4.13 -9.24 4.15
C LYS A 57 4.89 -10.52 3.76
N THR A 58 6.03 -10.77 4.40
CA THR A 58 6.86 -11.97 4.14
C THR A 58 6.12 -13.26 4.50
N LEU A 59 5.47 -13.30 5.67
CA LEU A 59 4.65 -14.43 6.07
C LEU A 59 3.37 -14.56 5.21
N GLY A 60 2.78 -13.45 4.76
CA GLY A 60 1.64 -13.43 3.85
C GLY A 60 1.96 -14.06 2.48
N VAL A 61 3.09 -13.68 1.89
CA VAL A 61 3.59 -14.31 0.65
C VAL A 61 3.91 -15.79 0.88
N THR A 62 4.47 -16.15 2.03
CA THR A 62 4.70 -17.55 2.41
C THR A 62 3.39 -18.34 2.46
N VAL A 63 2.34 -17.77 3.08
CA VAL A 63 0.99 -18.38 3.11
C VAL A 63 0.44 -18.58 1.70
N PHE A 64 0.62 -17.62 0.78
CA PHE A 64 0.16 -17.75 -0.59
C PHE A 64 0.75 -19.00 -1.27
N PHE A 65 2.06 -19.21 -1.19
CA PHE A 65 2.70 -20.40 -1.77
C PHE A 65 2.35 -21.69 -1.03
N VAL A 66 2.23 -21.66 0.30
CA VAL A 66 1.73 -22.81 1.08
C VAL A 66 0.30 -23.17 0.68
N ALA A 67 -0.56 -22.17 0.41
CA ALA A 67 -1.92 -22.36 -0.04
C ALA A 67 -1.97 -22.96 -1.46
N LEU A 68 -1.15 -22.47 -2.39
CA LEU A 68 -1.01 -23.05 -3.72
C LEU A 68 -0.57 -24.53 -3.64
N ALA A 69 0.46 -24.83 -2.84
CA ALA A 69 0.92 -26.19 -2.63
C ALA A 69 -0.16 -27.09 -1.99
N ARG A 70 -0.90 -26.55 -1.02
CA ARG A 70 -2.03 -27.23 -0.38
C ARG A 70 -3.15 -27.53 -1.37
N ILE A 71 -3.51 -26.59 -2.24
CA ILE A 71 -4.56 -26.75 -3.25
C ILE A 71 -4.12 -27.77 -4.30
N ALA A 72 -2.89 -27.63 -4.82
CA ALA A 72 -2.29 -28.58 -5.76
C ALA A 72 -2.25 -30.00 -5.18
N TRP A 73 -1.90 -30.14 -3.90
CA TRP A 73 -2.00 -31.42 -3.21
C TRP A 73 -3.45 -31.90 -3.14
N ALA A 74 -4.37 -31.07 -2.62
CA ALA A 74 -5.76 -31.44 -2.41
C ALA A 74 -6.49 -31.92 -3.69
N VAL A 75 -6.21 -31.33 -4.86
CA VAL A 75 -6.83 -31.74 -6.14
C VAL A 75 -6.40 -33.14 -6.59
N THR A 76 -5.23 -33.63 -6.14
CA THR A 76 -4.75 -34.99 -6.44
C THR A 76 -5.25 -36.05 -5.45
N GLN A 77 -5.90 -35.64 -4.37
CA GLN A 77 -6.29 -36.52 -3.28
C GLN A 77 -7.77 -36.89 -3.33
N THR A 78 -8.08 -38.11 -2.92
CA THR A 78 -9.45 -38.51 -2.60
C THR A 78 -9.99 -37.66 -1.46
N LYS A 79 -11.15 -37.01 -1.65
CA LYS A 79 -11.87 -36.32 -0.56
C LYS A 79 -12.50 -37.39 0.33
N PRO A 80 -12.10 -37.53 1.61
CA PRO A 80 -12.74 -38.50 2.48
C PRO A 80 -14.18 -38.04 2.74
N ALA A 81 -15.10 -38.98 2.81
CA ALA A 81 -16.52 -38.68 2.79
C ALA A 81 -17.03 -37.93 4.04
N GLY A 82 -18.20 -37.31 3.90
CA GLY A 82 -18.87 -36.58 4.99
C GLY A 82 -19.40 -37.53 6.05
N LEU A 83 -19.43 -37.10 7.31
CA LEU A 83 -19.96 -37.91 8.42
C LEU A 83 -21.50 -37.87 8.50
N HIS A 84 -22.11 -36.80 8.01
CA HIS A 84 -23.55 -36.54 8.11
C HIS A 84 -24.12 -36.04 6.76
N PRO A 85 -24.11 -36.87 5.70
CA PRO A 85 -24.56 -36.48 4.36
C PRO A 85 -26.07 -36.15 4.29
N ASP A 86 -26.84 -36.64 5.26
CA ASP A 86 -28.26 -36.37 5.46
C ASP A 86 -28.53 -34.93 5.94
N ARG A 87 -27.57 -34.30 6.63
CA ARG A 87 -27.68 -32.91 7.12
C ARG A 87 -27.33 -31.91 6.02
N LYS A 88 -28.24 -31.76 5.05
CA LYS A 88 -28.03 -30.98 3.82
C LYS A 88 -27.63 -29.51 4.07
N ALA A 89 -28.30 -28.82 5.00
CA ALA A 89 -28.01 -27.41 5.29
C ALA A 89 -26.61 -27.21 5.92
N GLU A 90 -26.27 -28.07 6.89
CA GLU A 90 -24.95 -28.07 7.53
C GLU A 90 -23.84 -28.42 6.53
N SER A 91 -24.07 -29.40 5.66
CA SER A 91 -23.15 -29.77 4.59
C SER A 91 -22.96 -28.64 3.57
N TRP A 92 -24.04 -27.98 3.14
CA TRP A 92 -23.98 -26.82 2.23
C TRP A 92 -23.20 -25.66 2.86
N LEU A 93 -23.46 -25.34 4.13
CA LEU A 93 -22.77 -24.26 4.82
C LEU A 93 -21.28 -24.59 5.01
N ALA A 94 -20.95 -25.81 5.43
CA ALA A 94 -19.57 -26.26 5.58
C ALA A 94 -18.80 -26.19 4.26
N GLU A 95 -19.40 -26.62 3.15
CA GLU A 95 -18.76 -26.53 1.82
C GLU A 95 -18.60 -25.07 1.36
N THR A 96 -19.60 -24.22 1.61
CA THR A 96 -19.52 -22.78 1.32
C THR A 96 -18.39 -22.13 2.09
N VAL A 97 -18.28 -22.39 3.39
CA VAL A 97 -17.19 -21.88 4.25
C VAL A 97 -15.82 -22.38 3.75
N HIS A 98 -15.70 -23.65 3.35
CA HIS A 98 -14.44 -24.14 2.76
C HIS A 98 -14.08 -23.42 1.47
N TRP A 99 -15.04 -23.13 0.59
CA TRP A 99 -14.78 -22.34 -0.62
C TRP A 99 -14.36 -20.90 -0.31
N LEU A 100 -15.01 -20.25 0.65
CA LEU A 100 -14.62 -18.92 1.13
C LEU A 100 -13.20 -18.92 1.69
N LEU A 101 -12.84 -19.93 2.50
CA LEU A 101 -11.49 -20.08 3.04
C LEU A 101 -10.46 -20.33 1.93
N TYR A 102 -10.69 -21.27 1.01
CA TYR A 102 -9.75 -21.54 -0.09
C TYR A 102 -9.55 -20.32 -0.99
N GLY A 103 -10.62 -19.58 -1.31
CA GLY A 103 -10.52 -18.31 -2.02
C GLY A 103 -9.71 -17.29 -1.23
N SER A 104 -10.02 -17.11 0.05
CA SER A 104 -9.32 -16.15 0.92
C SER A 104 -7.83 -16.41 1.05
N LEU A 105 -7.42 -17.69 1.13
CA LEU A 105 -6.01 -18.09 1.23
C LEU A 105 -5.17 -17.64 0.03
N LEU A 106 -5.81 -17.36 -1.12
CA LEU A 106 -5.15 -16.83 -2.30
C LEU A 106 -5.38 -15.33 -2.44
N LEU A 107 -6.64 -14.89 -2.33
CA LEU A 107 -7.05 -13.53 -2.63
C LEU A 107 -6.48 -12.51 -1.63
N VAL A 108 -6.46 -12.81 -0.32
CA VAL A 108 -5.94 -11.90 0.70
C VAL A 108 -4.45 -11.59 0.49
N PRO A 109 -3.53 -12.58 0.45
CA PRO A 109 -2.12 -12.26 0.25
C PRO A 109 -1.83 -11.74 -1.16
N LEU A 110 -2.56 -12.19 -2.20
CA LEU A 110 -2.38 -11.67 -3.55
C LEU A 110 -2.74 -10.19 -3.66
N SER A 111 -3.87 -9.76 -3.07
CA SER A 111 -4.25 -8.34 -3.08
C SER A 111 -3.26 -7.49 -2.29
N GLY A 112 -2.79 -7.96 -1.13
CA GLY A 112 -1.77 -7.28 -0.33
C GLY A 112 -0.42 -7.17 -1.05
N TRP A 113 -0.05 -8.19 -1.82
CA TRP A 113 1.18 -8.20 -2.60
C TRP A 113 1.10 -7.27 -3.82
N ILE A 114 -0.04 -7.22 -4.52
CA ILE A 114 -0.25 -6.24 -5.60
C ILE A 114 -0.25 -4.82 -5.05
N HIS A 115 -0.90 -4.58 -3.90
CA HIS A 115 -0.82 -3.29 -3.20
C HIS A 115 0.65 -2.89 -2.93
N HIS A 116 1.45 -3.78 -2.33
CA HIS A 116 2.88 -3.52 -2.12
C HIS A 116 3.65 -3.24 -3.41
N ALA A 117 3.39 -4.01 -4.48
CA ALA A 117 4.05 -3.82 -5.76
C ALA A 117 3.66 -2.50 -6.44
N SER A 118 2.49 -1.95 -6.14
CA SER A 118 1.99 -0.67 -6.69
C SER A 118 2.47 0.58 -5.94
N THR A 119 3.09 0.44 -4.76
CA THR A 119 3.60 1.55 -3.93
C THR A 119 5.13 1.60 -3.87
N THR A 120 5.68 2.66 -3.28
CA THR A 120 7.13 2.89 -3.10
C THR A 120 7.45 3.19 -1.64
N GLY A 121 8.53 2.56 -1.11
CA GLY A 121 9.25 3.03 0.07
C GLY A 121 8.52 2.97 1.43
N PHE A 122 8.41 1.79 2.04
CA PHE A 122 8.08 1.70 3.48
C PHE A 122 8.61 0.41 4.14
N ALA A 123 8.04 -0.73 3.77
CA ALA A 123 8.35 -2.03 4.41
C ALA A 123 8.55 -3.11 3.33
N PRO A 124 9.79 -3.58 3.11
CA PRO A 124 10.10 -4.57 2.08
C PRO A 124 9.64 -5.98 2.48
N ILE A 125 9.40 -6.81 1.48
CA ILE A 125 9.30 -8.26 1.62
C ILE A 125 10.72 -8.83 1.72
N TRP A 126 11.00 -9.61 2.76
CA TRP A 126 12.33 -10.18 3.02
C TRP A 126 12.54 -11.46 2.23
N TRP A 127 12.95 -11.28 0.97
CA TRP A 127 13.23 -12.37 0.05
C TRP A 127 14.14 -11.91 -1.10
N PRO A 128 14.74 -12.82 -1.88
CA PRO A 128 15.72 -12.43 -2.90
C PRO A 128 15.11 -12.10 -4.29
N PHE A 129 13.79 -12.11 -4.45
CA PHE A 129 13.13 -12.05 -5.77
C PHE A 129 12.72 -10.63 -6.22
N GLY A 130 13.08 -9.60 -5.45
CA GLY A 130 12.72 -8.20 -5.72
C GLY A 130 11.33 -7.82 -5.17
N GLN A 131 11.01 -6.52 -5.19
CA GLN A 131 9.78 -5.99 -4.55
C GLN A 131 8.64 -5.74 -5.54
N ASN A 132 8.94 -5.70 -6.83
CA ASN A 132 7.97 -5.41 -7.88
C ASN A 132 7.36 -6.69 -8.46
N LEU A 133 6.14 -6.58 -8.99
CA LEU A 133 5.50 -7.63 -9.77
C LEU A 133 5.50 -7.24 -11.26
N PRO A 134 5.78 -8.19 -12.18
CA PRO A 134 5.60 -7.94 -13.60
C PRO A 134 4.18 -7.46 -13.87
N LEU A 135 4.04 -6.46 -14.76
CA LEU A 135 2.75 -5.89 -15.17
C LEU A 135 1.98 -5.11 -14.08
N VAL A 136 2.57 -4.90 -12.90
CA VAL A 136 2.00 -4.03 -11.87
C VAL A 136 2.77 -2.70 -11.87
N ALA A 137 2.15 -1.67 -12.44
CA ALA A 137 2.70 -0.32 -12.45
C ALA A 137 2.60 0.34 -11.07
N LYS A 138 3.49 1.30 -10.80
CA LYS A 138 3.36 2.19 -9.64
C LYS A 138 2.19 3.14 -9.88
N SER A 139 1.18 3.10 -9.01
CA SER A 139 -0.06 3.86 -9.17
C SER A 139 -0.79 3.93 -7.83
N GLU A 140 -1.11 5.14 -7.38
CA GLU A 140 -1.89 5.35 -6.15
C GLU A 140 -3.30 4.77 -6.27
N ASP A 141 -3.93 4.85 -7.45
CA ASP A 141 -5.26 4.28 -7.69
C ASP A 141 -5.23 2.75 -7.56
N THR A 142 -4.21 2.12 -8.14
CA THR A 142 -3.99 0.67 -8.01
C THR A 142 -3.72 0.30 -6.55
N ALA A 143 -2.89 1.08 -5.87
CA ALA A 143 -2.58 0.86 -4.47
C ALA A 143 -3.83 0.96 -3.58
N ALA A 144 -4.66 1.98 -3.77
CA ALA A 144 -5.91 2.18 -3.02
C ALA A 144 -6.92 1.05 -3.27
N LEU A 145 -7.12 0.66 -4.53
CA LEU A 145 -8.00 -0.45 -4.89
C LEU A 145 -7.57 -1.75 -4.20
N PHE A 146 -6.30 -2.11 -4.31
CA PHE A 146 -5.81 -3.38 -3.76
C PHE A 146 -5.66 -3.36 -2.23
N ALA A 147 -5.41 -2.20 -1.61
CA ALA A 147 -5.53 -2.03 -0.17
C ALA A 147 -6.97 -2.28 0.29
N GLY A 148 -7.95 -1.67 -0.38
CA GLY A 148 -9.37 -1.88 -0.08
C GLY A 148 -9.80 -3.34 -0.28
N LEU A 149 -9.34 -3.98 -1.37
CA LEU A 149 -9.62 -5.40 -1.61
C LEU A 149 -9.00 -6.27 -0.52
N HIS A 150 -7.79 -5.97 -0.06
CA HIS A 150 -7.18 -6.66 1.06
C HIS A 150 -8.04 -6.58 2.32
N ILE A 151 -8.56 -5.40 2.67
CA ILE A 151 -9.47 -5.18 3.80
C ILE A 151 -10.76 -6.01 3.65
N VAL A 152 -11.41 -5.94 2.50
CA VAL A 152 -12.64 -6.71 2.24
C VAL A 152 -12.36 -8.22 2.35
N PHE A 153 -11.26 -8.67 1.75
CA PHE A 153 -10.89 -10.08 1.72
C PHE A 153 -10.52 -10.64 3.08
N GLU A 154 -9.82 -9.87 3.93
CA GLU A 154 -9.53 -10.31 5.30
C GLU A 154 -10.80 -10.38 6.17
N ARG A 155 -11.81 -9.53 5.92
CA ARG A 155 -13.09 -9.58 6.67
C ARG A 155 -13.89 -10.84 6.32
N VAL A 156 -13.91 -11.22 5.04
CA VAL A 156 -14.50 -12.49 4.60
C VAL A 156 -13.72 -13.68 5.18
N LEU A 157 -12.38 -13.63 5.15
CA LEU A 157 -11.54 -14.65 5.79
C LEU A 157 -11.87 -14.80 7.27
N ALA A 158 -11.94 -13.69 8.01
CA ALA A 158 -12.21 -13.68 9.44
C ALA A 158 -13.59 -14.28 9.76
N ALA A 159 -14.63 -13.86 9.04
CA ALA A 159 -15.98 -14.42 9.21
C ALA A 159 -16.03 -15.92 8.89
N ALA A 160 -15.42 -16.34 7.77
CA ALA A 160 -15.35 -17.75 7.38
C ALA A 160 -14.52 -18.58 8.38
N LEU A 161 -13.44 -18.04 8.92
CA LEU A 161 -12.61 -18.69 9.93
C LEU A 161 -13.38 -18.87 11.24
N ILE A 162 -14.10 -17.86 11.70
CA ILE A 162 -14.97 -17.94 12.89
C ILE A 162 -16.00 -19.04 12.70
N LEU A 163 -16.71 -19.06 11.57
CA LEU A 163 -17.70 -20.10 11.26
C LEU A 163 -17.07 -21.49 11.17
N HIS A 164 -15.87 -21.60 10.58
CA HIS A 164 -15.15 -22.86 10.46
C HIS A 164 -14.76 -23.43 11.83
N VAL A 165 -14.17 -22.60 12.70
CA VAL A 165 -13.79 -23.00 14.06
C VAL A 165 -15.05 -23.32 14.87
N ALA A 166 -16.08 -22.46 14.83
CA ALA A 166 -17.34 -22.71 15.53
C ALA A 166 -17.98 -24.04 15.10
N GLY A 167 -17.99 -24.34 13.79
CA GLY A 167 -18.45 -25.61 13.27
C GLY A 167 -17.64 -26.79 13.81
N ALA A 168 -16.30 -26.72 13.76
CA ALA A 168 -15.44 -27.77 14.28
C ALA A 168 -15.64 -28.02 15.79
N LEU A 169 -15.80 -26.95 16.58
CA LEU A 169 -16.07 -27.04 18.02
C LEU A 169 -17.47 -27.58 18.32
N LYS A 170 -18.49 -27.15 17.57
CA LYS A 170 -19.86 -27.67 17.67
C LYS A 170 -19.89 -29.17 17.37
N HIS A 171 -19.25 -29.60 16.29
CA HIS A 171 -19.09 -31.02 15.96
C HIS A 171 -18.35 -31.81 17.05
N HIS A 172 -17.33 -31.21 17.67
CA HIS A 172 -16.52 -31.88 18.69
C HIS A 172 -17.23 -31.99 20.05
N PHE A 173 -17.85 -30.91 20.53
CA PHE A 173 -18.41 -30.83 21.88
C PHE A 173 -19.90 -31.14 21.96
N VAL A 174 -20.66 -30.79 20.92
CA VAL A 174 -22.13 -30.97 20.87
C VAL A 174 -22.49 -32.25 20.14
N ASP A 175 -22.11 -32.38 18.85
CA ASP A 175 -22.41 -33.59 18.08
C ASP A 175 -21.54 -34.78 18.50
N LYS A 176 -20.39 -34.51 19.14
CA LYS A 176 -19.39 -35.48 19.60
C LYS A 176 -18.88 -36.42 18.50
N ASP A 177 -18.82 -35.91 17.27
CA ASP A 177 -18.41 -36.68 16.11
C ASP A 177 -16.89 -36.63 15.85
N ALA A 178 -16.46 -37.26 14.75
CA ALA A 178 -15.06 -37.38 14.39
C ALA A 178 -14.52 -36.22 13.52
N THR A 179 -15.30 -35.17 13.23
CA THR A 179 -14.94 -34.08 12.29
C THR A 179 -13.59 -33.46 12.61
N LEU A 180 -13.39 -32.96 13.85
CA LEU A 180 -12.11 -32.40 14.29
C LEU A 180 -11.03 -33.48 14.44
N LYS A 181 -11.40 -34.65 15.00
CA LYS A 181 -10.47 -35.76 15.25
C LYS A 181 -9.81 -36.25 13.95
N ARG A 182 -10.52 -36.22 12.83
CA ARG A 182 -10.01 -36.59 11.49
C ARG A 182 -8.91 -35.65 10.98
N MET A 183 -8.82 -34.43 11.51
CA MET A 183 -7.77 -33.47 11.19
C MET A 183 -6.58 -33.52 12.15
N TRP A 184 -6.70 -34.20 13.29
CA TRP A 184 -5.58 -34.38 14.22
C TRP A 184 -4.59 -35.45 13.73
N PHE A 185 -3.34 -35.38 14.20
CA PHE A 185 -2.34 -36.40 13.93
C PHE A 185 -2.70 -37.68 14.70
N GLY A 186 -2.87 -38.79 13.99
CA GLY A 186 -3.34 -40.06 14.56
C GLY A 186 -4.16 -40.88 13.57
N THR A 187 -4.45 -42.12 13.96
CA THR A 187 -5.46 -42.97 13.30
C THR A 187 -6.80 -42.73 13.97
N THR A 188 -7.76 -42.23 13.18
CA THR A 188 -9.15 -42.10 13.60
C THR A 188 -9.99 -43.01 12.71
N HIS A 189 -10.56 -44.06 13.31
CA HIS A 189 -11.53 -44.90 12.63
C HIS A 189 -12.83 -44.14 12.50
N THR A 190 -13.30 -44.00 11.26
CA THR A 190 -14.60 -43.42 10.92
C THR A 190 -15.47 -44.53 10.33
N PRO A 191 -16.78 -44.56 10.62
CA PRO A 191 -17.70 -45.50 9.97
C PRO A 191 -17.67 -45.37 8.45
N ASP A 192 -18.06 -46.43 7.74
CA ASP A 192 -18.22 -46.40 6.29
C ASP A 192 -19.23 -45.32 5.90
N ALA A 193 -18.74 -44.34 5.16
CA ALA A 193 -19.55 -43.22 4.74
C ALA A 193 -20.38 -43.57 3.50
N THR A 194 -21.65 -43.19 3.51
CA THR A 194 -22.58 -43.42 2.40
C THR A 194 -22.77 -42.13 1.61
N GLY A 195 -22.56 -42.20 0.29
CA GLY A 195 -22.94 -41.16 -0.66
C GLY A 195 -21.92 -40.02 -0.84
N THR A 196 -21.69 -39.65 -2.10
CA THR A 196 -21.03 -38.40 -2.49
C THR A 196 -22.02 -37.57 -3.29
N HIS A 197 -22.41 -36.42 -2.76
CA HIS A 197 -23.23 -35.46 -3.51
C HIS A 197 -22.32 -34.37 -4.05
N LYS A 198 -22.10 -34.35 -5.38
CA LYS A 198 -21.42 -33.24 -6.05
C LYS A 198 -22.48 -32.20 -6.42
N HIS A 199 -22.53 -31.08 -5.70
CA HIS A 199 -23.38 -29.94 -6.05
C HIS A 199 -22.54 -28.68 -6.22
N GLY A 200 -22.78 -27.92 -7.30
CA GLY A 200 -22.09 -26.65 -7.55
C GLY A 200 -22.64 -25.47 -6.72
N LEU A 201 -23.78 -25.66 -6.02
CA LEU A 201 -24.45 -24.59 -5.29
C LEU A 201 -23.57 -23.93 -4.20
N PRO A 202 -22.82 -24.65 -3.34
CA PRO A 202 -21.96 -24.01 -2.34
C PRO A 202 -20.88 -23.10 -2.96
N PHE A 203 -20.35 -23.45 -4.13
CA PHE A 203 -19.40 -22.61 -4.85
C PHE A 203 -20.06 -21.32 -5.33
N VAL A 204 -21.25 -21.41 -5.95
CA VAL A 204 -22.02 -20.23 -6.38
C VAL A 204 -22.36 -19.33 -5.20
N THR A 205 -22.77 -19.90 -4.06
CA THR A 205 -23.02 -19.16 -2.82
C THR A 205 -21.76 -18.42 -2.36
N ALA A 206 -20.59 -19.08 -2.37
CA ALA A 206 -19.34 -18.45 -1.97
C ALA A 206 -18.96 -17.28 -2.89
N VAL A 207 -19.12 -17.44 -4.22
CA VAL A 207 -18.89 -16.36 -5.19
C VAL A 207 -19.86 -15.18 -4.97
N ALA A 208 -21.14 -15.46 -4.71
CA ALA A 208 -22.11 -14.42 -4.40
C ALA A 208 -21.74 -13.67 -3.11
N ALA A 209 -21.29 -14.38 -2.07
CA ALA A 209 -20.83 -13.76 -0.83
C ALA A 209 -19.62 -12.83 -1.04
N TRP A 210 -18.67 -13.22 -1.90
CA TRP A 210 -17.57 -12.35 -2.32
C TRP A 210 -18.06 -11.08 -3.03
N GLY A 211 -18.96 -11.23 -4.00
CA GLY A 211 -19.55 -10.11 -4.73
C GLY A 211 -20.29 -9.13 -3.81
N ILE A 212 -21.06 -9.65 -2.85
CA ILE A 212 -21.74 -8.84 -1.82
C ILE A 212 -20.72 -8.10 -0.95
N ALA A 213 -19.67 -8.77 -0.48
CA ALA A 213 -18.65 -8.14 0.36
C ALA A 213 -17.92 -6.98 -0.37
N ILE A 214 -17.60 -7.15 -1.65
CA ILE A 214 -17.01 -6.10 -2.50
C ILE A 214 -18.00 -4.94 -2.70
N ALA A 215 -19.27 -5.23 -2.97
CA ALA A 215 -20.31 -4.21 -3.13
C ALA A 215 -20.50 -3.39 -1.84
N ILE A 216 -20.53 -4.05 -0.67
CA ILE A 216 -20.58 -3.38 0.63
C ILE A 216 -19.35 -2.50 0.80
N GLY A 217 -18.13 -3.04 0.60
CA GLY A 217 -16.89 -2.26 0.70
C GLY A 217 -16.90 -1.02 -0.19
N SER A 218 -17.44 -1.15 -1.41
CA SER A 218 -17.60 -0.01 -2.34
C SER A 218 -18.56 1.04 -1.79
N SER A 219 -19.71 0.61 -1.26
CA SER A 219 -20.73 1.51 -0.73
C SER A 219 -20.29 2.32 0.49
N ILE A 220 -19.31 1.83 1.25
CA ILE A 220 -18.78 2.51 2.44
C ILE A 220 -17.40 3.14 2.20
N GLY A 221 -16.94 3.23 0.94
CA GLY A 221 -15.71 3.95 0.58
C GLY A 221 -14.40 3.23 0.89
N VAL A 222 -14.38 1.90 1.09
CA VAL A 222 -13.14 1.14 1.41
C VAL A 222 -12.07 1.22 0.31
N PHE A 223 -12.46 1.55 -0.93
CA PHE A 223 -11.56 1.69 -2.08
C PHE A 223 -11.13 3.13 -2.36
N ALA A 224 -11.56 4.10 -1.54
CA ALA A 224 -11.09 5.47 -1.67
C ALA A 224 -9.57 5.55 -1.41
N LYS A 225 -8.92 6.57 -1.99
CA LYS A 225 -7.55 6.90 -1.62
C LYS A 225 -7.50 7.15 -0.12
N HIS A 226 -6.48 6.61 0.55
CA HIS A 226 -6.25 6.91 1.96
C HIS A 226 -5.79 8.37 2.03
N GLY A 227 -6.27 9.10 3.05
CA GLY A 227 -6.08 10.54 3.22
C GLY A 227 -7.42 11.28 3.29
N ASP A 228 -7.61 12.09 4.33
CA ASP A 228 -8.66 13.11 4.28
C ASP A 228 -8.36 14.02 3.10
N ALA A 229 -9.37 14.31 2.27
CA ALA A 229 -9.22 15.29 1.20
C ALA A 229 -8.96 16.65 1.85
N ILE A 230 -7.70 17.02 2.01
CA ILE A 230 -7.31 18.37 2.40
C ILE A 230 -7.83 19.27 1.29
N ALA A 231 -8.64 20.26 1.66
CA ALA A 231 -9.21 21.17 0.70
C ALA A 231 -8.09 21.79 -0.14
N GLN A 232 -8.17 21.62 -1.46
CA GLN A 232 -7.25 22.31 -2.37
C GLN A 232 -7.42 23.81 -2.19
N VAL A 233 -6.30 24.51 -2.09
CA VAL A 233 -6.29 25.97 -2.11
C VAL A 233 -6.16 26.39 -3.56
N ALA A 234 -7.14 27.14 -4.06
CA ALA A 234 -7.05 27.76 -5.36
C ALA A 234 -5.98 28.85 -5.30
N LEU A 235 -4.92 28.69 -6.09
CA LEU A 235 -3.89 29.71 -6.22
C LEU A 235 -4.39 30.84 -7.12
N GLU A 236 -4.04 32.07 -6.76
CA GLU A 236 -4.28 33.23 -7.60
C GLU A 236 -3.43 33.13 -8.87
N GLN A 237 -4.07 33.37 -10.03
CA GLN A 237 -3.33 33.49 -11.29
C GLN A 237 -2.46 34.74 -11.23
N VAL A 238 -1.22 34.62 -11.67
CA VAL A 238 -0.27 35.72 -11.67
C VAL A 238 -0.10 36.24 -13.09
N GLU A 239 -0.09 37.56 -13.23
CA GLU A 239 0.25 38.24 -14.48
C GLU A 239 1.75 38.48 -14.49
N SER A 240 2.46 37.89 -15.46
CA SER A 240 3.92 37.83 -15.51
C SER A 240 4.44 38.20 -16.88
N ASP A 241 5.72 38.54 -17.01
CA ASP A 241 6.35 38.78 -18.32
C ASP A 241 6.57 37.46 -19.08
N TRP A 242 6.70 36.36 -18.35
CA TRP A 242 6.81 35.01 -18.89
C TRP A 242 5.69 34.12 -18.36
N THR A 243 4.85 33.62 -19.27
CA THR A 243 3.75 32.70 -18.93
C THR A 243 4.20 31.26 -19.03
N VAL A 244 4.13 30.51 -17.94
CA VAL A 244 4.42 29.06 -17.92
C VAL A 244 3.41 28.30 -18.78
N GLU A 245 3.88 27.57 -19.80
CA GLU A 245 3.03 26.70 -20.65
C GLU A 245 2.93 25.28 -20.09
N THR A 246 4.06 24.73 -19.65
CA THR A 246 4.14 23.42 -18.99
C THR A 246 5.22 23.46 -17.93
N GLY A 247 5.04 22.71 -16.85
CA GLY A 247 6.11 22.52 -15.88
C GLY A 247 5.84 21.45 -14.84
N THR A 248 6.86 21.15 -14.06
CA THR A 248 6.86 20.16 -12.98
C THR A 248 7.73 20.67 -11.85
N VAL A 249 7.17 20.66 -10.64
CA VAL A 249 7.90 20.80 -9.39
C VAL A 249 7.87 19.44 -8.71
N ALA A 250 8.99 18.73 -8.75
CA ALA A 250 9.15 17.38 -8.21
C ALA A 250 10.05 17.38 -6.97
N ILE A 251 9.79 16.44 -6.07
CA ILE A 251 10.63 16.16 -4.91
C ILE A 251 11.02 14.68 -4.90
N GLU A 252 12.19 14.39 -4.36
CA GLU A 252 12.71 13.05 -4.18
C GLU A 252 13.19 12.93 -2.74
N ILE A 253 12.59 12.00 -1.99
CA ILE A 253 12.99 11.65 -0.62
C ILE A 253 13.58 10.24 -0.61
N THR A 254 14.34 9.91 0.43
CA THR A 254 14.80 8.54 0.66
C THR A 254 14.34 8.06 2.04
N GLN A 255 13.51 7.01 2.06
CA GLN A 255 13.00 6.39 3.29
C GLN A 255 13.39 4.91 3.32
N PHE A 256 14.02 4.47 4.41
CA PHE A 256 14.59 3.12 4.55
C PHE A 256 15.46 2.72 3.34
N GLY A 257 16.24 3.66 2.81
CA GLY A 257 17.10 3.46 1.62
C GLY A 257 16.36 3.35 0.29
N ASN A 258 15.04 3.51 0.26
CA ASN A 258 14.24 3.52 -0.97
C ASN A 258 13.94 4.96 -1.37
N VAL A 259 14.22 5.27 -2.64
CA VAL A 259 13.84 6.55 -3.24
C VAL A 259 12.33 6.58 -3.48
N VAL A 260 11.69 7.66 -3.06
CA VAL A 260 10.27 7.96 -3.33
C VAL A 260 10.21 9.32 -4.01
N GLU A 261 9.70 9.33 -5.23
CA GLU A 261 9.49 10.54 -6.00
C GLU A 261 8.06 11.05 -5.82
N GLY A 262 7.92 12.37 -5.83
CA GLY A 262 6.64 13.05 -5.76
C GLY A 262 6.64 14.34 -6.55
N LYS A 263 5.46 14.91 -6.71
CA LYS A 263 5.27 16.17 -7.44
C LYS A 263 4.10 16.95 -6.91
N PHE A 264 4.18 18.27 -7.03
CA PHE A 264 3.08 19.19 -6.78
C PHE A 264 2.32 19.43 -8.09
N ALA A 265 1.02 19.16 -8.09
CA ALA A 265 0.18 19.32 -9.27
C ALA A 265 -0.28 20.77 -9.48
N ASP A 266 -0.29 21.60 -8.42
CA ASP A 266 -0.81 22.96 -8.45
C ASP A 266 0.21 23.94 -7.84
N TRP A 267 0.67 24.86 -8.69
CA TRP A 267 1.62 25.92 -8.38
C TRP A 267 1.50 27.03 -9.43
N THR A 268 1.84 28.25 -9.04
CA THR A 268 1.94 29.41 -9.92
C THR A 268 3.33 30.03 -9.81
N ALA A 269 3.79 30.68 -10.87
CA ALA A 269 5.07 31.36 -10.89
C ALA A 269 4.91 32.75 -11.50
N ASP A 270 5.24 33.76 -10.71
CA ASP A 270 5.50 35.09 -11.19
C ASP A 270 6.92 35.16 -11.74
N ILE A 271 7.11 35.54 -12.99
CA ILE A 271 8.44 35.57 -13.64
C ILE A 271 8.62 36.89 -14.39
N ASP A 272 9.52 37.71 -13.88
CA ASP A 272 10.11 38.86 -14.56
C ASP A 272 11.56 38.49 -14.89
N TYR A 273 11.90 38.43 -16.17
CA TYR A 273 13.27 38.14 -16.60
C TYR A 273 13.58 38.85 -17.91
N ASP A 274 14.63 39.66 -17.91
CA ASP A 274 15.13 40.36 -19.08
C ASP A 274 16.33 39.60 -19.69
N PRO A 275 16.17 38.99 -20.89
CA PRO A 275 17.25 38.28 -21.56
C PRO A 275 18.44 39.17 -21.96
N ALA A 276 18.23 40.49 -22.10
CA ALA A 276 19.28 41.42 -22.51
C ALA A 276 20.26 41.71 -21.36
N THR A 277 19.74 41.87 -20.15
CA THR A 277 20.55 42.06 -18.93
C THR A 277 20.88 40.75 -18.22
N ALA A 278 20.20 39.66 -18.59
CA ALA A 278 20.26 38.35 -17.95
C ALA A 278 19.98 38.41 -16.44
N LYS A 279 19.01 39.24 -16.07
CA LYS A 279 18.55 39.49 -14.70
C LYS A 279 17.04 39.42 -14.61
N GLY A 280 16.53 39.07 -13.45
CA GLY A 280 15.10 38.98 -13.21
C GLY A 280 14.76 38.71 -11.76
N THR A 281 13.48 38.51 -11.50
CA THR A 281 12.95 38.03 -10.23
C THR A 281 11.88 36.99 -10.47
N THR A 282 11.65 36.14 -9.48
CA THR A 282 10.52 35.20 -9.52
C THR A 282 9.90 35.01 -8.15
N THR A 283 8.58 34.83 -8.12
CA THR A 283 7.83 34.37 -6.96
C THR A 283 7.02 33.13 -7.35
N VAL A 284 7.39 31.97 -6.83
CA VAL A 284 6.67 30.72 -7.03
C VAL A 284 5.84 30.41 -5.80
N THR A 285 4.54 30.18 -5.98
CA THR A 285 3.63 29.74 -4.92
C THR A 285 3.16 28.32 -5.22
N ILE A 286 3.34 27.40 -4.28
CA ILE A 286 3.02 25.98 -4.43
C ILE A 286 1.87 25.63 -3.50
N ALA A 287 0.79 25.05 -4.01
CA ALA A 287 -0.27 24.49 -3.18
C ALA A 287 0.20 23.16 -2.60
N VAL A 288 0.54 23.13 -1.32
CA VAL A 288 1.07 21.95 -0.63
C VAL A 288 0.13 20.74 -0.70
N PRO A 289 -1.21 20.88 -0.55
CA PRO A 289 -2.15 19.76 -0.70
C PRO A 289 -2.16 19.11 -2.09
N SER A 290 -1.51 19.70 -3.09
CA SER A 290 -1.40 19.14 -4.44
C SER A 290 -0.28 18.09 -4.57
N LEU A 291 0.47 17.82 -3.49
CA LEU A 291 1.55 16.83 -3.48
C LEU A 291 1.01 15.41 -3.62
N THR A 292 1.61 14.66 -4.54
CA THR A 292 1.59 13.18 -4.54
C THR A 292 3.01 12.68 -4.25
N LEU A 293 3.20 11.85 -3.23
CA LEU A 293 4.49 11.30 -2.77
C LEU A 293 4.38 9.79 -2.44
N GLY A 294 3.68 9.04 -3.30
CA GLY A 294 3.56 7.59 -3.14
C GLY A 294 2.80 7.18 -1.86
N SER A 295 3.26 6.15 -1.14
CA SER A 295 2.55 5.69 0.07
C SER A 295 2.75 6.57 1.30
N VAL A 296 3.55 7.64 1.21
CA VAL A 296 3.82 8.55 2.32
C VAL A 296 3.17 9.92 2.14
N THR A 297 2.35 10.11 1.11
CA THR A 297 1.62 11.36 0.86
C THR A 297 0.87 11.86 2.11
N ASP A 298 0.04 11.01 2.72
CA ASP A 298 -0.74 11.37 3.92
C ASP A 298 0.15 11.75 5.10
N GLN A 299 1.26 11.04 5.28
CA GLN A 299 2.22 11.34 6.34
C GLN A 299 2.86 12.70 6.10
N ALA A 300 3.26 13.00 4.86
CA ALA A 300 3.86 14.28 4.49
C ALA A 300 2.91 15.46 4.75
N MET A 301 1.59 15.26 4.60
CA MET A 301 0.59 16.31 4.88
C MET A 301 0.37 16.58 6.38
N GLY A 302 0.76 15.65 7.25
CA GLY A 302 0.52 15.72 8.69
C GLY A 302 1.27 16.85 9.39
N HIS A 303 0.84 17.13 10.62
CA HIS A 303 1.33 18.23 11.48
C HIS A 303 2.86 18.27 11.64
N ASP A 304 3.52 17.12 11.73
CA ASP A 304 4.96 17.06 11.96
C ASP A 304 5.79 17.26 10.68
N PHE A 305 5.15 17.29 9.52
CA PHE A 305 5.79 17.44 8.21
C PHE A 305 5.43 18.79 7.59
N PHE A 306 4.58 18.81 6.56
CA PHE A 306 4.14 20.06 5.92
C PHE A 306 3.04 20.78 6.71
N ASP A 307 2.30 20.09 7.57
CA ASP A 307 1.13 20.64 8.26
C ASP A 307 0.19 21.40 7.30
N ALA A 308 -0.19 20.72 6.22
CA ALA A 308 -0.81 21.33 5.05
C ALA A 308 -2.19 21.95 5.34
N THR A 309 -2.82 21.58 6.46
CA THR A 309 -4.07 22.20 6.94
C THR A 309 -3.81 23.60 7.48
N THR A 310 -2.69 23.81 8.19
CA THR A 310 -2.32 25.11 8.77
C THR A 310 -1.55 25.97 7.76
N PHE A 311 -0.68 25.34 6.97
CA PHE A 311 0.19 25.99 5.98
C PHE A 311 -0.06 25.40 4.59
N PRO A 312 -1.11 25.83 3.90
CA PRO A 312 -1.51 25.22 2.63
C PRO A 312 -0.61 25.61 1.44
N THR A 313 0.31 26.56 1.63
CA THR A 313 1.19 27.07 0.58
C THR A 313 2.65 27.11 1.00
N ALA A 314 3.54 26.78 0.08
CA ALA A 314 4.97 27.07 0.16
C ALA A 314 5.34 28.14 -0.87
N ILE A 315 6.30 29.01 -0.54
CA ILE A 315 6.63 30.18 -1.38
C ILE A 315 8.14 30.23 -1.60
N PHE A 316 8.58 30.30 -2.85
CA PHE A 316 9.96 30.56 -3.23
C PHE A 316 10.05 31.94 -3.88
N GLN A 317 10.91 32.81 -3.37
CA GLN A 317 11.16 34.15 -3.93
C GLN A 317 12.64 34.29 -4.21
N ALA A 318 13.02 34.70 -5.42
CA ALA A 318 14.43 34.79 -5.78
C ALA A 318 14.72 35.87 -6.82
N ASP A 319 15.92 36.43 -6.70
CA ASP A 319 16.58 37.16 -7.78
C ASP A 319 17.22 36.14 -8.74
N LEU A 320 17.07 36.39 -10.04
CA LEU A 320 17.60 35.56 -11.11
C LEU A 320 18.79 36.27 -11.74
N GLU A 321 19.90 35.57 -11.90
CA GLU A 321 21.07 36.10 -12.60
C GLU A 321 21.85 35.03 -13.36
N ARG A 322 22.57 35.46 -14.39
CA ARG A 322 23.51 34.61 -15.12
C ARG A 322 24.82 34.48 -14.38
N ILE A 323 25.29 33.24 -14.24
CA ILE A 323 26.60 32.88 -13.70
C ILE A 323 27.49 32.29 -14.81
N VAL A 324 28.73 31.91 -14.46
CA VAL A 324 29.70 31.33 -15.42
C VAL A 324 29.13 30.08 -16.11
N ASP A 325 28.51 29.19 -15.33
CA ASP A 325 28.00 27.89 -15.77
C ASP A 325 26.46 27.82 -15.65
N GLY A 326 25.75 28.75 -16.28
CA GLY A 326 24.28 28.77 -16.34
C GLY A 326 23.67 29.98 -15.64
N HIS A 327 22.62 29.75 -14.86
CA HIS A 327 21.94 30.78 -14.07
C HIS A 327 21.81 30.33 -12.62
N LEU A 328 21.62 31.31 -11.74
CA LEU A 328 21.39 31.11 -10.32
C LEU A 328 20.16 31.88 -9.89
N ALA A 329 19.28 31.20 -9.15
CA ALA A 329 18.18 31.82 -8.44
C ALA A 329 18.57 31.93 -6.96
N THR A 330 18.82 33.15 -6.49
CA THR A 330 19.24 33.42 -5.12
C THR A 330 18.13 34.11 -4.37
N GLY A 331 17.66 33.51 -3.28
CA GLY A 331 16.57 34.09 -2.52
C GLY A 331 16.17 33.26 -1.32
N THR A 332 14.87 33.14 -1.06
CA THR A 332 14.34 32.44 0.10
C THR A 332 13.26 31.43 -0.29
N LEU A 333 13.25 30.32 0.41
CA LEU A 333 12.16 29.35 0.40
C LEU A 333 11.46 29.40 1.75
N THR A 334 10.14 29.53 1.73
CA THR A 334 9.29 29.47 2.92
C THR A 334 8.44 28.22 2.87
N ILE A 335 8.62 27.35 3.85
CA ILE A 335 7.78 26.18 4.09
C ILE A 335 7.32 26.26 5.54
N ARG A 336 6.01 26.13 5.77
CA ARG A 336 5.37 26.38 7.07
C ARG A 336 5.66 27.79 7.58
N ASP A 337 6.19 27.91 8.80
CA ASP A 337 6.58 29.13 9.47
C ASP A 337 8.08 29.45 9.32
N LYS A 338 8.81 28.68 8.49
CA LYS A 338 10.26 28.80 8.33
C LYS A 338 10.62 29.33 6.95
N THR A 339 11.44 30.38 6.94
CA THR A 339 12.02 30.98 5.74
C THR A 339 13.52 30.77 5.77
N VAL A 340 14.04 30.07 4.76
CA VAL A 340 15.45 29.68 4.65
C VAL A 340 16.04 30.28 3.37
N PRO A 341 17.25 30.88 3.40
CA PRO A 341 17.95 31.29 2.20
C PRO A 341 18.33 30.10 1.32
N VAL A 342 18.13 30.22 0.01
CA VAL A 342 18.33 29.15 -0.96
C VAL A 342 18.99 29.70 -2.22
N GLU A 343 19.95 28.95 -2.75
CA GLU A 343 20.65 29.21 -4.01
C GLU A 343 20.41 28.04 -4.98
N MET A 344 19.49 28.21 -5.94
CA MET A 344 19.12 27.16 -6.88
C MET A 344 19.77 27.39 -8.24
N PRO A 345 20.78 26.59 -8.63
CA PRO A 345 21.32 26.64 -9.99
C PRO A 345 20.31 26.09 -10.99
N PHE A 346 20.25 26.71 -12.17
CA PHE A 346 19.40 26.25 -13.27
C PHE A 346 20.00 26.55 -14.64
N ASN A 347 19.63 25.70 -15.60
CA ASN A 347 19.88 25.94 -17.01
C ASN A 347 18.69 26.67 -17.61
N LEU A 348 18.96 27.65 -18.46
CA LEU A 348 17.97 28.40 -19.22
C LEU A 348 18.43 28.49 -20.67
N SER A 349 17.54 28.09 -21.58
CA SER A 349 17.67 28.32 -23.02
C SER A 349 16.43 29.04 -23.51
N ILE A 350 16.62 30.13 -24.25
CA ILE A 350 15.53 30.88 -24.87
C ILE A 350 15.69 30.75 -26.39
N ASP A 351 14.66 30.22 -27.05
CA ASP A 351 14.58 30.13 -28.51
C ASP A 351 13.21 30.62 -28.97
N ASP A 352 13.18 31.56 -29.92
CA ASP A 352 11.96 32.17 -30.47
C ASP A 352 10.89 32.55 -29.41
N GLY A 353 11.33 33.20 -28.32
CA GLY A 353 10.46 33.64 -27.22
C GLY A 353 9.96 32.51 -26.30
N LEU A 354 10.44 31.27 -26.47
CA LEU A 354 10.17 30.14 -25.59
C LEU A 354 11.40 29.85 -24.71
N ALA A 355 11.25 30.08 -23.41
CA ALA A 355 12.22 29.68 -22.40
C ALA A 355 12.02 28.21 -22.01
N THR A 356 13.11 27.45 -21.90
CA THR A 356 13.16 26.12 -21.30
C THR A 356 14.09 26.16 -20.09
N VAL A 357 13.59 25.74 -18.93
CA VAL A 357 14.30 25.79 -17.65
C VAL A 357 14.44 24.39 -17.06
N ASN A 358 15.64 24.09 -16.55
CA ASN A 358 15.92 22.88 -15.78
C ASN A 358 16.78 23.23 -14.57
N GLY A 359 16.22 23.09 -13.37
CA GLY A 359 16.90 23.37 -12.11
C GLY A 359 16.80 22.20 -11.14
N GLN A 360 17.81 22.06 -10.29
CA GLN A 360 17.80 21.09 -9.21
C GLN A 360 18.52 21.67 -8.00
N ILE A 361 18.00 21.37 -6.82
CA ILE A 361 18.63 21.69 -5.54
C ILE A 361 18.42 20.55 -4.55
N GLU A 362 19.31 20.46 -3.56
CA GLU A 362 19.18 19.57 -2.42
C GLU A 362 18.96 20.44 -1.17
N LEU A 363 17.88 20.17 -0.44
CA LEU A 363 17.47 20.91 0.75
C LEU A 363 17.55 19.99 1.97
N ASN A 364 17.98 20.51 3.11
CA ASN A 364 17.82 19.81 4.37
C ASN A 364 16.44 20.10 4.96
N ARG A 365 15.58 19.07 5.07
CA ARG A 365 14.22 19.22 5.59
C ARG A 365 14.16 19.75 7.03
N GLN A 366 15.21 19.52 7.83
CA GLN A 366 15.26 19.97 9.23
C GLN A 366 15.43 21.48 9.35
N ASP A 367 15.99 22.16 8.34
CA ASP A 367 16.08 23.62 8.33
C ASP A 367 14.68 24.28 8.32
N PHE A 368 13.67 23.54 7.86
CA PHE A 368 12.26 23.94 7.83
C PHE A 368 11.44 23.34 8.98
N GLY A 369 12.06 22.63 9.92
CA GLY A 369 11.36 21.92 11.00
C GLY A 369 10.47 20.77 10.52
N ILE A 370 10.77 20.21 9.34
CA ILE A 370 9.98 19.12 8.74
C ILE A 370 10.51 17.78 9.22
N GLY A 371 9.70 17.08 10.03
CA GLY A 371 10.02 15.77 10.57
C GLY A 371 11.15 15.80 11.60
N ASP A 372 11.17 16.79 12.50
CA ASP A 372 12.15 16.89 13.60
C ASP A 372 12.10 15.68 14.54
N ASN A 373 10.92 15.04 14.63
CA ASN A 373 10.71 13.76 15.31
C ASN A 373 11.30 12.54 14.56
N MET A 374 11.74 12.72 13.32
CA MET A 374 12.42 11.75 12.47
C MET A 374 13.93 12.03 12.38
N ALA A 375 14.63 12.06 13.51
CA ALA A 375 16.04 12.44 13.60
C ALA A 375 17.05 11.34 13.22
N ASP A 376 16.61 10.27 12.54
CA ASP A 376 17.47 9.13 12.15
C ASP A 376 17.40 8.90 10.64
N GLU A 377 18.51 9.16 9.95
CA GLU A 377 18.66 9.01 8.50
C GLU A 377 18.49 7.57 8.00
N SER A 378 18.66 6.56 8.87
CA SER A 378 18.35 5.17 8.49
C SER A 378 16.86 4.96 8.22
N SER A 379 16.01 5.79 8.83
CA SER A 379 14.57 5.78 8.62
C SER A 379 14.16 6.73 7.49
N LEU A 380 14.57 8.00 7.55
CA LEU A 380 14.24 9.04 6.59
C LEU A 380 15.41 10.03 6.48
N LEU A 381 16.05 10.10 5.31
CA LEU A 381 17.17 11.03 5.08
C LEU A 381 16.75 12.48 5.35
N PHE A 382 17.71 13.30 5.77
CA PHE A 382 17.47 14.73 5.97
C PHE A 382 17.39 15.47 4.64
N ASN A 383 18.23 15.07 3.69
CA ASN A 383 18.28 15.69 2.39
C ASN A 383 17.07 15.28 1.52
N VAL A 384 16.47 16.29 0.91
CA VAL A 384 15.39 16.16 -0.07
C VAL A 384 15.84 16.86 -1.33
N LYS A 385 15.81 16.15 -2.46
CA LYS A 385 16.11 16.77 -3.75
C LYS A 385 14.84 17.38 -4.31
N VAL A 386 14.93 18.62 -4.77
CA VAL A 386 13.87 19.34 -5.46
C VAL A 386 14.32 19.54 -6.91
N LYS A 387 13.44 19.22 -7.85
CA LYS A 387 13.69 19.34 -9.28
C LYS A 387 12.59 20.18 -9.92
N VAL A 388 12.99 21.16 -10.72
CA VAL A 388 12.08 22.04 -11.45
C VAL A 388 12.39 21.95 -12.94
N GLU A 389 11.37 21.63 -13.73
CA GLU A 389 11.44 21.65 -15.19
C GLU A 389 10.23 22.42 -15.70
N LEU A 390 10.45 23.45 -16.52
CA LEU A 390 9.35 24.20 -17.11
C LEU A 390 9.68 24.78 -18.48
N THR A 391 8.62 25.14 -19.20
CA THR A 391 8.67 25.99 -20.38
C THR A 391 7.79 27.20 -20.15
N ALA A 392 8.26 28.37 -20.57
CA ALA A 392 7.51 29.62 -20.46
C ALA A 392 7.64 30.45 -21.73
N ARG A 393 6.56 31.09 -22.15
CA ARG A 393 6.54 31.98 -23.32
C ARG A 393 6.56 33.43 -22.87
N GLN A 394 7.37 34.23 -23.55
CA GLN A 394 7.39 35.67 -23.36
C GLN A 394 6.06 36.27 -23.83
N ASN A 395 5.46 37.14 -23.00
CA ASN A 395 4.20 37.80 -23.30
C ASN A 395 4.33 38.98 -24.29
#